data_AF-A0AA37I173-F1
#
_entry.id   AF-A0AA37I173-F1
#
_cell.length_a   1.000
_cell.length_b   1.000
_cell.length_c   1.000
_cell.angle_alpha   90.00
_cell.angle_beta   90.00
_cell.angle_gamma   90.00
#
_symmetry.space_group_name_H-M   'P 1'
#
loop_
_entity.id
_entity.type
_entity.pdbx_description
1 polymer ?
#
loop_
_entity_poly.entity_id
_entity_poly.type
_entity_poly.pdbx_seq_one_letter_code
_entity_poly.pdbx_strand_id
1 'polypeptide(L)'
;MYTANMTPEEIDHESKADLENILAKRDYKKIEFRRKVLKAKQFPVTMRYEQRTVRKNRWFITMLALSKKNINQPLTSIYCIHESSNGKFVYELSQDDRDNVQTIVYKPHFFSRYKERMGIEECSEAVIHKLMNRVGPMTVKFHSLENGNEGIVVALEEGLGFGESYRFRTVHLIRTYVSKEMLFNDQIEHFDNGESIRNYDIKQMKKDWGIREKFDLSEKKNEVKAKFYDMKLNFAKLRTLAPEIYNEELERSVSELYSVFDFIIEEFQKEGSSKE
;
A
#
# COMPACT_ATOMS: atom_id res chain seq x y z
N MET A 1 -14.08 15.42 23.19
CA MET A 1 -14.68 14.37 22.36
C MET A 1 -14.91 14.94 20.99
N TYR A 2 -14.60 14.20 19.92
CA TYR A 2 -14.93 14.60 18.55
C TYR A 2 -16.43 14.88 18.39
N THR A 3 -16.76 15.88 17.57
CA THR A 3 -18.13 16.22 17.19
C THR A 3 -18.21 16.50 15.68
N ALA A 4 -19.42 16.49 15.13
CA ALA A 4 -19.66 16.64 13.70
C ALA A 4 -19.27 18.01 13.12
N ASN A 5 -19.18 19.05 13.95
CA ASN A 5 -19.01 20.44 13.52
C ASN A 5 -17.64 21.03 13.92
N MET A 6 -16.68 20.19 14.30
CA MET A 6 -15.36 20.68 14.68
C MET A 6 -14.63 21.36 13.52
N THR A 7 -13.96 22.47 13.81
CA THR A 7 -13.04 23.12 12.87
C THR A 7 -11.73 22.32 12.76
N PRO A 8 -10.92 22.53 11.71
CA PRO A 8 -9.59 21.92 11.62
C PRO A 8 -8.72 22.18 12.85
N GLU A 9 -8.80 23.37 13.45
CA GLU A 9 -8.08 23.76 14.67
C GLU A 9 -8.50 22.91 15.87
N GLU A 10 -9.81 22.70 16.04
CA GLU A 10 -10.37 21.88 17.13
C GLU A 10 -9.99 20.41 16.95
N ILE A 11 -10.00 19.91 15.70
CA ILE A 11 -9.59 18.55 15.37
C ILE A 11 -8.10 18.33 15.70
N ASP A 12 -7.23 19.26 15.31
CA ASP A 12 -5.79 19.24 15.60
C ASP A 12 -5.51 19.25 17.10
N HIS A 13 -6.24 20.09 17.85
CA HIS A 13 -6.11 20.14 19.31
C HIS A 13 -6.57 18.83 19.98
N GLU A 14 -7.73 18.30 19.56
CA GLU A 14 -8.31 17.08 20.12
C GLU A 14 -7.45 15.85 19.82
N SER A 15 -6.89 15.72 18.60
CA SER A 15 -6.02 14.60 18.24
C SER A 15 -4.71 14.61 19.02
N LYS A 16 -4.08 15.78 19.15
CA LYS A 16 -2.84 15.95 19.93
C LYS A 16 -3.04 15.68 21.42
N ALA A 17 -4.19 16.08 21.98
CA ALA A 17 -4.51 15.82 23.39
C ALA A 17 -4.66 14.32 23.71
N ASP A 18 -5.15 13.52 22.75
CA ASP A 18 -5.28 12.08 22.92
C ASP A 18 -4.00 11.29 22.57
N LEU A 19 -3.09 11.90 21.81
CA LEU A 19 -1.93 11.24 21.20
C LEU A 19 -1.05 10.49 22.20
N GLU A 20 -0.64 11.14 23.29
CA GLU A 20 0.28 10.53 24.28
C GLU A 20 -0.31 9.23 24.86
N ASN A 21 -1.58 9.26 25.25
CA ASN A 21 -2.29 8.11 25.81
C ASN A 21 -2.42 6.96 24.80
N ILE A 22 -2.64 7.29 23.53
CA ILE A 22 -2.74 6.30 22.44
C ILE A 22 -1.38 5.66 22.17
N LEU A 23 -0.31 6.46 22.09
CA LEU A 23 1.04 5.97 21.84
C LEU A 23 1.53 5.10 22.99
N ALA A 24 1.26 5.48 24.24
CA ALA A 24 1.57 4.66 25.42
C ALA A 24 0.88 3.30 25.37
N LYS A 25 -0.41 3.26 25.00
CA LYS A 25 -1.15 2.00 24.85
C LYS A 25 -0.62 1.16 23.70
N ARG A 26 -0.31 1.78 22.55
CA ARG A 26 0.33 1.11 21.40
C ARG A 26 1.62 0.42 21.85
N ASP A 27 2.51 1.14 22.54
CA ASP A 27 3.81 0.63 22.94
C ASP A 27 3.67 -0.54 23.94
N TYR A 28 2.74 -0.43 24.89
CA TYR A 28 2.40 -1.54 25.80
C TYR A 28 1.89 -2.77 25.03
N LYS A 29 0.97 -2.58 24.08
CA LYS A 29 0.37 -3.67 23.30
C LYS A 29 1.32 -4.28 22.27
N LYS A 30 2.36 -3.56 21.87
CA LYS A 30 3.41 -4.06 20.98
C LYS A 30 4.14 -5.28 21.56
N ILE A 31 4.26 -5.36 22.89
CA ILE A 31 4.87 -6.52 23.58
C ILE A 31 4.01 -7.78 23.40
N GLU A 32 2.70 -7.64 23.52
CA GLU A 32 1.74 -8.73 23.30
C GLU A 32 1.72 -9.15 21.82
N PHE A 33 1.75 -8.17 20.91
CA PHE A 33 1.82 -8.42 19.47
C PHE A 33 3.09 -9.15 19.07
N ARG A 34 4.24 -8.75 19.61
CA ARG A 34 5.52 -9.44 19.44
C ARG A 34 5.40 -10.93 19.76
N ARG A 35 4.79 -11.28 20.90
CA ARG A 35 4.61 -12.69 21.31
C ARG A 35 3.70 -13.44 20.33
N LYS A 36 2.63 -12.81 19.85
CA LYS A 36 1.72 -13.39 18.84
C LYS A 36 2.47 -13.69 17.54
N VAL A 37 3.29 -12.75 17.05
CA VAL A 37 4.09 -12.90 15.83
C VAL A 37 5.14 -14.01 15.97
N LEU A 38 5.82 -14.15 17.12
CA LEU A 38 6.81 -15.21 17.33
C LEU A 38 6.22 -16.61 17.19
N LYS A 39 5.01 -16.80 17.74
CA LYS A 39 4.30 -18.08 17.75
C LYS A 39 3.58 -18.38 16.45
N ALA A 40 3.39 -17.38 15.59
CA ALA A 40 2.67 -17.55 14.35
C ALA A 40 3.44 -18.42 13.35
N LYS A 41 2.71 -19.36 12.74
CA LYS A 41 3.18 -20.20 11.62
C LYS A 41 2.72 -19.68 10.26
N GLN A 42 1.67 -18.86 10.24
CA GLN A 42 1.06 -18.28 9.05
C GLN A 42 0.97 -16.76 9.20
N PHE A 43 1.07 -16.06 8.07
CA PHE A 43 1.01 -14.62 7.95
C PHE A 43 -0.01 -14.23 6.87
N PRO A 44 -0.63 -13.04 6.93
CA PRO A 44 -0.38 -11.96 7.88
C PRO A 44 -0.91 -12.21 9.29
N VAL A 45 -0.23 -11.66 10.30
CA VAL A 45 -0.70 -11.63 11.69
C VAL A 45 -1.22 -10.24 11.99
N THR A 46 -2.52 -10.14 12.29
CA THR A 46 -3.17 -8.89 12.71
C THR A 46 -3.59 -8.96 14.17
N MET A 47 -3.54 -7.84 14.87
CA MET A 47 -4.19 -7.67 16.17
C MET A 47 -4.75 -6.26 16.30
N ARG A 48 -5.98 -6.16 16.80
CA ARG A 48 -6.66 -4.90 17.04
C ARG A 48 -6.96 -4.74 18.51
N TYR A 49 -6.82 -3.52 18.99
CA TYR A 49 -7.20 -3.10 20.32
C TYR A 49 -8.12 -1.91 20.23
N GLU A 50 -9.05 -1.84 21.18
CA GLU A 50 -9.90 -0.68 21.42
C GLU A 50 -9.46 -0.02 22.73
N GLN A 51 -9.36 1.30 22.71
CA GLN A 51 -9.17 2.17 23.85
C GLN A 51 -10.08 3.39 23.78
N ARG A 52 -10.83 3.61 24.88
CA ARG A 52 -11.50 4.89 25.11
C ARG A 52 -10.57 5.84 25.85
N THR A 53 -10.37 7.04 25.31
CA THR A 53 -9.54 8.07 25.95
C THR A 53 -10.33 8.81 27.04
N VAL A 54 -9.64 9.60 27.88
CA VAL A 54 -10.27 10.46 28.90
C VAL A 54 -11.30 11.39 28.27
N ARG A 55 -11.05 11.84 27.04
CA ARG A 55 -11.94 12.70 26.25
C ARG A 55 -13.11 11.94 25.60
N LYS A 56 -13.28 10.65 25.93
CA LYS A 56 -14.35 9.72 25.53
C LYS A 56 -14.33 9.27 24.05
N ASN A 57 -13.27 9.59 23.31
CA ASN A 57 -13.07 9.13 21.93
C ASN A 57 -12.72 7.63 21.92
N ARG A 58 -13.30 6.87 20.98
CA ARG A 58 -13.13 5.41 20.84
C ARG A 58 -12.06 5.12 19.78
N TRP A 59 -10.85 4.85 20.23
CA TRP A 59 -9.67 4.69 19.38
C TRP A 59 -9.29 3.23 19.18
N PHE A 60 -9.13 2.86 17.92
CA PHE A 60 -8.65 1.55 17.50
C PHE A 60 -7.18 1.62 17.13
N ILE A 61 -6.40 0.69 17.67
CA ILE A 61 -5.00 0.49 17.34
C ILE A 61 -4.89 -0.88 16.68
N THR A 62 -4.58 -0.91 15.39
CA THR A 62 -4.38 -2.15 14.64
C THR A 62 -2.89 -2.31 14.33
N MET A 63 -2.32 -3.46 14.72
CA MET A 63 -0.96 -3.86 14.39
C MET A 63 -1.00 -5.03 13.41
N LEU A 64 -0.17 -4.93 12.39
CA LEU A 64 -0.06 -5.88 11.31
C LEU A 64 1.41 -6.27 11.08
N ALA A 65 1.63 -7.57 11.00
CA ALA A 65 2.90 -8.16 10.59
C ALA A 65 2.64 -9.02 9.36
N LEU A 66 3.33 -8.71 8.27
CA LEU A 66 3.29 -9.50 7.04
C LEU A 66 4.29 -10.66 7.10
N SER A 67 5.28 -10.57 7.97
CA SER A 67 6.24 -11.63 8.24
C SER A 67 6.79 -11.52 9.66
N LYS A 68 7.59 -12.52 10.08
CA LYS A 68 8.32 -12.48 11.36
C LYS A 68 9.25 -11.28 11.51
N LYS A 69 9.61 -10.60 10.43
CA LYS A 69 10.54 -9.46 10.46
C LYS A 69 9.88 -8.18 10.93
N ASN A 70 8.56 -8.06 10.79
CA ASN A 70 7.77 -6.94 11.33
C ASN A 70 7.55 -7.04 12.85
N ILE A 71 8.14 -8.02 13.53
CA ILE A 71 7.98 -8.25 14.96
C ILE A 71 8.39 -7.04 15.82
N ASN A 72 9.45 -6.32 15.42
CA ASN A 72 9.97 -5.16 16.13
C ASN A 72 9.30 -3.85 15.68
N GLN A 73 8.77 -3.83 14.45
CA GLN A 73 8.20 -2.66 13.82
C GLN A 73 6.98 -3.11 13.00
N PRO A 74 5.84 -3.34 13.67
CA PRO A 74 4.61 -3.68 12.97
C PRO A 74 4.09 -2.48 12.21
N LEU A 75 3.44 -2.76 11.08
CA LEU A 75 2.57 -1.78 10.43
C LEU A 75 1.46 -1.44 11.43
N THR A 76 1.31 -0.15 11.74
CA THR A 76 0.37 0.30 12.76
C THR A 76 -0.60 1.30 12.15
N SER A 77 -1.89 1.03 12.27
CA SER A 77 -2.97 1.96 11.96
C SER A 77 -3.66 2.37 13.25
N ILE A 78 -3.89 3.68 13.40
CA ILE A 78 -4.54 4.27 14.56
C ILE A 78 -5.68 5.15 14.08
N TYR A 79 -6.90 4.85 14.50
CA TYR A 79 -8.06 5.60 14.07
C TYR A 79 -9.19 5.62 15.11
N CYS A 80 -9.96 6.69 15.13
CA CYS A 80 -11.18 6.84 15.92
C CYS A 80 -12.39 6.78 15.01
N ILE A 81 -13.44 6.08 15.42
CA ILE A 81 -14.75 6.11 14.78
C ILE A 81 -15.67 6.99 15.62
N HIS A 82 -16.27 8.00 15.00
CA HIS A 82 -17.27 8.87 15.62
C HIS A 82 -18.57 8.79 14.84
N GLU A 83 -19.64 8.39 15.50
CA GLU A 83 -20.99 8.40 14.94
C GLU A 83 -21.72 9.67 15.34
N SER A 84 -22.33 10.33 14.35
CA SER A 84 -23.15 11.52 14.53
C SER A 84 -24.48 11.38 13.80
N SER A 85 -25.42 12.29 14.03
CA SER A 85 -26.65 12.39 13.24
C SER A 85 -26.39 12.60 11.74
N ASN A 86 -25.23 13.16 11.38
CA ASN A 86 -24.84 13.44 10.00
C ASN A 86 -24.09 12.26 9.36
N GLY A 87 -23.97 11.13 10.06
CA GLY A 87 -23.25 9.94 9.63
C GLY A 87 -21.92 9.71 10.35
N LYS A 88 -21.14 8.78 9.82
CA LYS A 88 -19.88 8.30 10.41
C LYS A 88 -18.69 9.16 9.98
N PHE A 89 -17.86 9.52 10.95
CA PHE A 89 -16.56 10.13 10.76
C PHE A 89 -15.48 9.13 11.19
N VAL A 90 -14.37 9.10 10.46
CA VAL A 90 -13.18 8.35 10.86
C VAL A 90 -12.00 9.31 10.91
N TYR A 91 -11.34 9.37 12.07
CA TYR A 91 -10.16 10.18 12.32
C TYR A 91 -8.96 9.24 12.39
N GLU A 92 -8.12 9.23 11.37
CA GLU A 92 -6.91 8.44 11.26
C GLU A 92 -5.69 9.30 11.62
N LEU A 93 -4.75 8.76 12.40
CA LEU A 93 -3.48 9.43 12.70
C LEU A 93 -2.39 8.86 11.82
N SER A 94 -1.77 9.69 10.97
CA SER A 94 -0.56 9.30 10.26
C SER A 94 0.62 9.31 11.23
N GLN A 95 1.44 8.26 11.17
CA GLN A 95 2.61 8.12 12.02
C GLN A 95 3.88 8.16 11.18
N ASP A 96 4.21 9.34 10.64
CA ASP A 96 5.53 9.57 10.05
C ASP A 96 6.56 9.93 11.14
N ASP A 97 6.15 10.67 12.18
CA ASP A 97 6.98 11.00 13.36
C ASP A 97 6.08 11.38 14.56
N ARG A 98 6.54 11.21 15.81
CA ARG A 98 5.83 11.69 17.02
C ARG A 98 5.61 13.20 16.98
N ASP A 99 6.55 13.93 16.37
CA ASP A 99 6.54 15.39 16.31
C ASP A 99 5.75 15.94 15.12
N ASN A 100 5.40 15.08 14.14
CA ASN A 100 4.68 15.45 12.91
C ASN A 100 3.47 14.53 12.65
N VAL A 101 2.63 14.35 13.66
CA VAL A 101 1.37 13.58 13.51
C VAL A 101 0.36 14.41 12.72
N GLN A 102 -0.11 13.85 11.61
CA GLN A 102 -1.23 14.42 10.85
C GLN A 102 -2.52 13.67 11.17
N THR A 103 -3.64 14.39 11.15
CA THR A 103 -4.98 13.82 11.33
C THR A 103 -5.72 13.82 10.01
N ILE A 104 -6.09 12.65 9.53
CA ILE A 104 -6.86 12.45 8.30
C ILE A 104 -8.29 12.12 8.69
N VAL A 105 -9.24 12.91 8.19
CA VAL A 105 -10.64 12.80 8.56
C VAL A 105 -11.46 12.40 7.35
N TYR A 106 -11.98 11.17 7.36
CA TYR A 106 -12.96 10.72 6.37
C TYR A 106 -14.35 11.17 6.83
N LYS A 107 -14.96 12.08 6.07
CA LYS A 107 -16.28 12.65 6.38
C LYS A 107 -17.43 11.72 5.95
N PRO A 108 -18.66 11.91 6.46
CA PRO A 108 -19.80 11.07 6.11
C PRO A 108 -20.06 10.92 4.61
N HIS A 109 -19.89 11.99 3.84
CA HIS A 109 -20.07 11.95 2.39
C HIS A 109 -19.07 11.00 1.70
N PHE A 110 -17.84 10.86 2.23
CA PHE A 110 -16.88 9.86 1.74
C PHE A 110 -17.45 8.44 1.89
N PHE A 111 -17.99 8.10 3.07
CA PHE A 111 -18.54 6.77 3.32
C PHE A 111 -19.84 6.49 2.55
N SER A 112 -20.68 7.50 2.35
CA SER A 112 -21.86 7.39 1.48
C SER A 112 -21.45 7.02 0.05
N ARG A 113 -20.42 7.70 -0.45
CA ARG A 113 -19.86 7.49 -1.79
C ARG A 113 -19.08 6.19 -1.93
N TYR A 114 -18.40 5.75 -0.89
CA TYR A 114 -17.74 4.44 -0.84
C TYR A 114 -18.77 3.31 -0.88
N LYS A 115 -19.82 3.41 -0.06
CA LYS A 115 -20.93 2.46 -0.03
C LYS A 115 -21.55 2.25 -1.41
N GLU A 116 -21.96 3.36 -2.04
CA GLU A 116 -22.58 3.39 -3.37
C GLU A 116 -21.71 2.71 -4.42
N ARG A 117 -20.43 3.07 -4.49
CA ARG A 117 -19.51 2.61 -5.55
C ARG A 117 -18.99 1.19 -5.36
N MET A 118 -18.89 0.73 -4.12
CA MET A 118 -18.48 -0.65 -3.82
C MET A 118 -19.67 -1.63 -3.82
N GLY A 119 -20.89 -1.14 -4.06
CA GLY A 119 -22.09 -1.98 -4.06
C GLY A 119 -22.38 -2.64 -2.70
N ILE A 120 -22.01 -1.99 -1.59
CA ILE A 120 -22.22 -2.54 -0.24
C ILE A 120 -23.44 -1.90 0.42
N GLU A 121 -24.10 -2.63 1.32
CA GLU A 121 -25.33 -2.16 1.98
C GLU A 121 -25.06 -1.11 3.07
N GLU A 122 -23.93 -1.18 3.76
CA GLU A 122 -23.53 -0.16 4.72
C GLU A 122 -22.03 -0.14 4.96
N CYS A 123 -21.52 1.03 5.35
CA CYS A 123 -20.18 1.16 5.93
C CYS A 123 -20.23 0.78 7.42
N SER A 124 -20.37 -0.52 7.69
CA SER A 124 -20.32 -1.06 9.05
C SER A 124 -18.94 -0.85 9.69
N GLU A 125 -18.83 -1.00 11.01
CA GLU A 125 -17.54 -0.94 11.70
C GLU A 125 -16.55 -1.97 11.13
N ALA A 126 -17.02 -3.16 10.72
CA ALA A 126 -16.19 -4.17 10.05
C ALA A 126 -15.64 -3.71 8.70
N VAL A 127 -16.42 -2.98 7.91
CA VAL A 127 -15.97 -2.38 6.64
C VAL A 127 -14.93 -1.30 6.90
N ILE A 128 -15.17 -0.40 7.87
CA ILE A 128 -14.22 0.64 8.25
C ILE A 128 -12.91 0.02 8.74
N HIS A 129 -13.00 -1.01 9.56
CA HIS A 129 -11.85 -1.77 10.03
C HIS A 129 -11.02 -2.38 8.91
N LYS A 130 -11.67 -2.94 7.88
CA LYS A 130 -10.99 -3.44 6.68
C LYS A 130 -10.30 -2.27 5.95
N LEU A 131 -11.03 -1.17 5.74
CA LEU A 131 -10.52 0.01 5.06
C LEU A 131 -9.34 0.65 5.81
N MET A 132 -9.30 0.64 7.14
CA MET A 132 -8.20 1.24 7.92
C MET A 132 -7.02 0.26 8.13
N ASN A 133 -7.23 -1.05 7.98
CA ASN A 133 -6.19 -2.07 8.12
C ASN A 133 -5.34 -2.22 6.84
N ARG A 134 -4.86 -1.09 6.31
CA ARG A 134 -4.11 -1.02 5.05
C ARG A 134 -2.66 -1.42 5.27
N VAL A 135 -2.07 -2.07 4.27
CA VAL A 135 -0.63 -2.30 4.20
C VAL A 135 0.02 -1.10 3.52
N GLY A 136 0.88 -0.39 4.24
CA GLY A 136 1.73 0.67 3.70
C GLY A 136 1.24 2.09 3.97
N PRO A 137 2.10 3.09 3.72
CA PRO A 137 1.75 4.49 3.90
C PRO A 137 0.61 4.89 2.96
N MET A 138 -0.22 5.79 3.44
CA MET A 138 -1.23 6.42 2.61
C MET A 138 -0.53 7.34 1.61
N THR A 139 -0.60 7.05 0.31
CA THR A 139 -0.02 7.96 -0.66
C THR A 139 -0.89 9.20 -0.75
N VAL A 140 -0.26 10.34 -0.46
CA VAL A 140 -0.87 11.65 -0.43
C VAL A 140 -0.24 12.52 -1.51
N LYS A 141 -1.08 13.11 -2.36
CA LYS A 141 -0.66 14.18 -3.27
C LYS A 141 -1.34 15.48 -2.89
N PHE A 142 -0.57 16.55 -2.83
CA PHE A 142 -1.07 17.91 -2.62
C PHE A 142 -1.10 18.67 -3.95
N HIS A 143 -2.09 19.55 -4.10
CA HIS A 143 -2.15 20.50 -5.21
C HIS A 143 -2.80 21.80 -4.74
N SER A 144 -2.51 22.91 -5.41
CA SER A 144 -3.16 24.18 -5.08
C SER A 144 -4.61 24.19 -5.57
N LEU A 145 -5.49 24.81 -4.79
CA LEU A 145 -6.87 25.11 -5.17
C LEU A 145 -7.03 26.60 -5.46
N GLU A 146 -8.02 26.95 -6.28
CA GLU A 146 -8.32 28.34 -6.66
C GLU A 146 -8.68 29.23 -5.45
N ASN A 147 -9.22 28.63 -4.39
CA ASN A 147 -9.58 29.33 -3.15
C ASN A 147 -8.37 29.59 -2.22
N GLY A 148 -7.15 29.24 -2.65
CA GLY A 148 -5.92 29.41 -1.86
C GLY A 148 -5.65 28.28 -0.87
N ASN A 149 -6.55 27.30 -0.71
CA ASN A 149 -6.28 26.11 0.09
C ASN A 149 -5.46 25.06 -0.70
N GLU A 150 -4.93 24.06 0.00
CA GLU A 150 -4.32 22.90 -0.64
C GLU A 150 -5.35 21.77 -0.76
N GLY A 151 -5.55 21.28 -1.98
CA GLY A 151 -6.27 20.06 -2.27
C GLY A 151 -5.41 18.84 -1.93
N ILE A 152 -6.05 17.79 -1.45
CA ILE A 152 -5.40 16.53 -1.11
C ILE A 152 -6.09 15.36 -1.83
N VAL A 153 -5.27 14.49 -2.41
CA VAL A 153 -5.69 13.20 -2.97
C VAL A 153 -5.07 12.07 -2.17
N VAL A 154 -5.91 11.13 -1.74
CA VAL A 154 -5.55 9.97 -0.94
C VAL A 154 -5.76 8.71 -1.78
N ALA A 155 -4.70 7.96 -2.03
CA ALA A 155 -4.82 6.69 -2.74
C ALA A 155 -5.29 5.56 -1.79
N LEU A 156 -6.40 4.90 -2.14
CA LEU A 156 -6.95 3.72 -1.49
C LEU A 156 -6.75 2.48 -2.36
N GLU A 157 -7.04 1.28 -1.83
CA GLU A 157 -6.90 0.02 -2.57
C GLU A 157 -7.74 0.04 -3.86
N GLU A 158 -9.00 0.48 -3.75
CA GLU A 158 -9.99 0.39 -4.84
C GLU A 158 -10.32 1.76 -5.47
N GLY A 159 -9.57 2.81 -5.17
CA GLY A 159 -9.84 4.14 -5.73
C GLY A 159 -9.14 5.30 -5.02
N LEU A 160 -9.69 6.51 -5.18
CA LEU A 160 -9.13 7.75 -4.65
C LEU A 160 -10.10 8.44 -3.69
N GLY A 161 -9.56 8.96 -2.58
CA GLY A 161 -10.21 9.94 -1.73
C GLY A 161 -9.78 11.34 -2.10
N PHE A 162 -10.71 12.30 -2.11
CA PHE A 162 -10.42 13.71 -2.40
C PHE A 162 -10.86 14.60 -1.25
N GLY A 163 -10.08 15.62 -0.97
CA GLY A 163 -10.30 16.52 0.14
C GLY A 163 -9.50 17.80 0.09
N GLU A 164 -9.44 18.46 1.24
CA GLU A 164 -8.64 19.66 1.49
C GLU A 164 -7.71 19.44 2.68
N SER A 165 -6.54 20.07 2.62
CA SER A 165 -5.52 20.09 3.67
C SER A 165 -5.53 21.47 4.35
N TYR A 166 -5.39 21.46 5.68
CA TYR A 166 -5.42 22.65 6.52
C TYR A 166 -4.25 22.63 7.50
N ARG A 167 -4.06 23.75 8.22
CA ARG A 167 -3.15 23.84 9.37
C ARG A 167 -1.71 23.42 9.03
N PHE A 168 -1.16 23.93 7.94
CA PHE A 168 0.18 23.55 7.46
C PHE A 168 0.32 22.02 7.29
N ARG A 169 -0.72 21.39 6.72
CA ARG A 169 -0.79 19.94 6.46
C ARG A 169 -0.87 19.04 7.69
N THR A 170 -1.28 19.56 8.86
CA THR A 170 -1.53 18.71 10.04
C THR A 170 -2.94 18.11 10.06
N VAL A 171 -3.90 18.67 9.31
CA VAL A 171 -5.27 18.16 9.25
C VAL A 171 -5.75 18.06 7.81
N HIS A 172 -6.23 16.87 7.42
CA HIS A 172 -6.73 16.57 6.09
C HIS A 172 -8.19 16.15 6.15
N LEU A 173 -9.07 16.83 5.43
CA LEU A 173 -10.50 16.54 5.41
C LEU A 173 -10.90 15.88 4.10
N ILE A 174 -11.01 14.56 4.10
CA ILE A 174 -11.40 13.74 2.94
C ILE A 174 -12.93 13.74 2.83
N ARG A 175 -13.44 14.36 1.77
CA ARG A 175 -14.87 14.63 1.58
C ARG A 175 -15.56 13.61 0.68
N THR A 176 -14.85 13.05 -0.29
CA THR A 176 -15.45 12.17 -1.28
C THR A 176 -14.49 11.05 -1.66
N TYR A 177 -15.08 9.98 -2.18
CA TYR A 177 -14.40 8.84 -2.77
C TYR A 177 -14.67 8.82 -4.27
N VAL A 178 -13.83 8.17 -5.07
CA VAL A 178 -14.05 7.79 -6.48
C VAL A 178 -13.42 6.42 -6.68
N SER A 179 -14.14 5.45 -7.25
CA SER A 179 -13.59 4.12 -7.53
C SER A 179 -12.64 4.17 -8.72
N LYS A 180 -11.72 3.21 -8.81
CA LYS A 180 -10.76 3.11 -9.92
C LYS A 180 -11.44 3.14 -11.30
N GLU A 181 -12.58 2.48 -11.42
CA GLU A 181 -13.37 2.40 -12.66
C GLU A 181 -13.93 3.74 -13.14
N MET A 182 -14.01 4.73 -12.25
CA MET A 182 -14.58 6.05 -12.55
C MET A 182 -13.52 7.13 -12.78
N LEU A 183 -12.25 6.76 -12.79
CA LEU A 183 -11.15 7.70 -12.99
C LEU A 183 -11.03 8.09 -14.46
N PHE A 184 -10.90 9.39 -14.73
CA PHE A 184 -10.49 9.89 -16.04
C PHE A 184 -9.00 9.61 -16.30
N ASN A 185 -8.56 9.62 -17.56
CA ASN A 185 -7.19 9.22 -17.95
C ASN A 185 -6.07 9.98 -17.20
N ASP A 186 -6.27 11.27 -16.91
CA ASP A 186 -5.37 12.11 -16.12
C ASP A 186 -5.37 11.74 -14.61
N GLN A 187 -6.51 11.29 -14.10
CA GLN A 187 -6.67 10.78 -12.74
C GLN A 187 -6.16 9.34 -12.58
N ILE A 188 -6.17 8.55 -13.66
CA ILE A 188 -5.53 7.23 -13.72
C ILE A 188 -4.04 7.40 -13.48
N GLU A 189 -3.38 8.39 -14.09
CA GLU A 189 -1.96 8.66 -13.83
C GLU A 189 -1.71 9.00 -12.34
N HIS A 190 -2.62 9.72 -11.69
CA HIS A 190 -2.51 10.01 -10.25
C HIS A 190 -2.74 8.77 -9.38
N PHE A 191 -3.68 7.91 -9.77
CA PHE A 191 -3.91 6.64 -9.10
C PHE A 191 -2.73 5.68 -9.30
N ASP A 192 -2.23 5.53 -10.51
CA ASP A 192 -1.10 4.66 -10.87
C ASP A 192 0.20 5.15 -10.23
N ASN A 193 0.41 6.47 -10.12
CA ASN A 193 1.51 7.03 -9.33
C ASN A 193 1.33 6.73 -7.83
N GLY A 194 0.10 6.85 -7.32
CA GLY A 194 -0.23 6.47 -5.94
C GLY A 194 0.00 4.98 -5.66
N GLU A 195 -0.43 4.13 -6.59
CA GLU A 195 -0.25 2.69 -6.56
C GLU A 195 1.24 2.34 -6.70
N SER A 196 1.97 3.03 -7.56
CA SER A 196 3.41 2.86 -7.76
C SER A 196 4.21 3.29 -6.54
N ILE A 197 3.85 4.39 -5.87
CA ILE A 197 4.47 4.81 -4.61
C ILE A 197 4.13 3.79 -3.53
N ARG A 198 2.87 3.37 -3.39
CA ARG A 198 2.46 2.33 -2.43
C ARG A 198 3.21 1.03 -2.68
N ASN A 199 3.31 0.59 -3.93
CA ASN A 199 4.02 -0.62 -4.33
C ASN A 199 5.52 -0.47 -4.16
N TYR A 200 6.09 0.71 -4.42
CA TYR A 200 7.49 1.04 -4.16
C TYR A 200 7.77 1.00 -2.66
N ASP A 201 6.95 1.63 -1.83
CA ASP A 201 7.08 1.60 -0.38
C ASP A 201 6.92 0.18 0.14
N ILE A 202 5.95 -0.59 -0.36
CA ILE A 202 5.82 -2.03 -0.06
C ILE A 202 7.06 -2.81 -0.52
N LYS A 203 7.64 -2.51 -1.68
CA LYS A 203 8.81 -3.19 -2.24
C LYS A 203 10.10 -2.82 -1.51
N GLN A 204 10.27 -1.55 -1.17
CA GLN A 204 11.37 -1.01 -0.39
C GLN A 204 11.28 -1.52 1.05
N MET A 205 10.08 -1.53 1.66
CA MET A 205 9.79 -2.25 2.89
C MET A 205 10.16 -3.73 2.77
N LYS A 206 9.72 -4.44 1.72
CA LYS A 206 10.10 -5.85 1.50
C LYS A 206 11.62 -6.02 1.40
N LYS A 207 12.33 -5.11 0.73
CA LYS A 207 13.80 -5.09 0.56
C LYS A 207 14.53 -4.82 1.87
N ASP A 208 14.13 -3.79 2.62
CA ASP A 208 14.66 -3.42 3.94
C ASP A 208 14.33 -4.49 4.98
N TRP A 209 13.21 -5.18 4.78
CA TRP A 209 12.84 -6.37 5.54
C TRP A 209 13.44 -7.63 4.93
N GLY A 210 14.33 -7.59 3.93
CA GLY A 210 14.97 -8.77 3.31
C GLY A 210 14.01 -9.91 2.91
N ILE A 211 12.74 -9.61 2.65
CA ILE A 211 11.76 -10.54 2.10
C ILE A 211 12.15 -10.72 0.64
N ARG A 212 12.87 -11.80 0.31
CA ARG A 212 13.04 -12.21 -1.08
C ARG A 212 11.65 -12.63 -1.57
N GLU A 213 11.07 -11.87 -2.48
CA GLU A 213 9.93 -12.38 -3.25
C GLU A 213 10.40 -13.69 -3.88
N LYS A 214 9.70 -14.80 -3.58
CA LYS A 214 9.66 -15.90 -4.53
C LYS A 214 8.91 -15.33 -5.72
N PHE A 215 9.64 -14.72 -6.64
CA PHE A 215 9.09 -14.49 -7.96
C PHE A 215 8.71 -15.86 -8.49
N ASP A 216 7.43 -16.06 -8.76
CA ASP A 216 7.04 -17.16 -9.63
C ASP A 216 7.51 -16.79 -11.03
N LEU A 217 8.79 -17.06 -11.28
CA LEU A 217 9.42 -16.84 -12.56
C LEU A 217 8.95 -17.90 -13.57
N SER A 218 8.04 -18.82 -13.25
CA SER A 218 7.63 -19.86 -14.19
C SER A 218 7.05 -19.28 -15.48
N GLU A 219 6.20 -18.27 -15.37
CA GLU A 219 5.59 -17.60 -16.52
C GLU A 219 6.63 -16.79 -17.32
N LYS A 220 7.47 -16.01 -16.62
CA LYS A 220 8.58 -15.24 -17.24
C LYS A 220 9.64 -16.16 -17.88
N LYS A 221 9.90 -17.33 -17.28
CA LYS A 221 10.81 -18.38 -17.76
C LYS A 221 10.27 -19.02 -19.04
N ASN A 222 8.98 -19.29 -19.08
CA ASN A 222 8.34 -19.82 -20.28
C ASN A 222 8.36 -18.79 -21.42
N GLU A 223 8.12 -17.51 -21.10
CA GLU A 223 8.20 -16.41 -22.08
C GLU A 223 9.62 -16.23 -22.64
N VAL A 224 10.65 -16.24 -21.79
CA VAL A 224 12.06 -16.13 -22.21
C VAL A 224 12.48 -17.33 -23.04
N LYS A 225 12.07 -18.54 -22.66
CA LYS A 225 12.32 -19.77 -23.44
C LYS A 225 11.68 -19.72 -24.83
N ALA A 226 10.43 -19.24 -24.93
CA ALA A 226 9.73 -19.12 -26.20
C ALA A 226 10.43 -18.13 -27.14
N LYS A 227 10.77 -16.92 -26.64
CA LYS A 227 11.52 -15.91 -27.41
C LYS A 227 12.87 -16.42 -27.89
N PHE A 228 13.54 -17.23 -27.08
CA PHE A 228 14.82 -17.82 -27.44
C PHE A 228 14.70 -18.92 -28.51
N TYR A 229 13.65 -19.74 -28.43
CA TYR A 229 13.34 -20.74 -29.45
C TYR A 229 13.05 -20.08 -30.80
N ASP A 230 12.27 -18.99 -30.81
CA ASP A 230 11.99 -18.21 -32.01
C ASP A 230 13.25 -17.58 -32.59
N MET A 231 14.14 -17.08 -31.73
CA MET A 231 15.44 -16.56 -32.15
C MET A 231 16.30 -17.65 -32.81
N LYS A 232 16.39 -18.84 -32.21
CA LYS A 232 17.07 -20.02 -32.80
C LYS A 232 16.51 -20.38 -34.16
N LEU A 233 15.19 -20.41 -34.30
CA LEU A 233 14.52 -20.71 -35.56
C LEU A 233 14.79 -19.64 -36.63
N ASN A 234 14.80 -18.37 -36.25
CA ASN A 234 15.08 -17.25 -37.16
C ASN A 234 16.53 -17.23 -37.63
N PHE A 235 17.50 -17.54 -36.75
CA PHE A 235 18.90 -17.68 -37.17
C PHE A 235 19.14 -18.90 -38.06
N ALA A 236 18.50 -20.04 -37.77
CA ALA A 236 18.55 -21.20 -38.65
C ALA A 236 17.97 -20.88 -40.04
N LYS A 237 16.87 -20.11 -40.11
CA LYS A 237 16.31 -19.62 -41.36
C LYS A 237 17.26 -18.65 -42.09
N LEU A 238 17.88 -17.70 -41.39
CA LEU A 238 18.88 -16.79 -41.97
C LEU A 238 20.04 -17.56 -42.61
N ARG A 239 20.56 -18.60 -41.93
CA ARG A 239 21.59 -19.48 -42.48
C ARG A 239 21.19 -20.14 -43.81
N THR A 240 19.90 -20.43 -43.99
CA THR A 240 19.38 -21.04 -45.23
C THR A 240 18.95 -20.04 -46.30
N LEU A 241 18.42 -18.88 -45.91
CA LEU A 241 17.78 -17.92 -46.82
C LEU A 241 18.70 -16.79 -47.26
N ALA A 242 19.73 -16.47 -46.46
CA ALA A 242 20.69 -15.42 -46.73
C ALA A 242 22.10 -15.83 -46.25
N PRO A 243 22.67 -16.91 -46.82
CA PRO A 243 23.99 -17.43 -46.41
C PRO A 243 25.12 -16.41 -46.58
N GLU A 244 24.97 -15.45 -47.48
CA GLU A 244 25.91 -14.34 -47.70
C GLU A 244 26.01 -13.36 -46.52
N ILE A 245 24.99 -13.31 -45.66
CA ILE A 245 24.98 -12.50 -44.42
C ILE A 245 25.49 -13.33 -43.23
N TYR A 246 25.39 -14.66 -43.33
CA TYR A 246 25.77 -15.59 -42.27
C TYR A 246 27.27 -15.93 -42.36
N ASN A 247 28.11 -15.09 -41.75
CA ASN A 247 29.56 -15.29 -41.69
C ASN A 247 30.01 -15.94 -40.35
N GLU A 248 31.27 -16.37 -40.28
CA GLU A 248 31.84 -17.02 -39.08
C GLU A 248 31.75 -16.15 -37.82
N GLU A 249 31.82 -14.82 -37.97
CA GLU A 249 31.74 -13.86 -36.87
C GLU A 249 30.32 -13.77 -36.29
N LEU A 250 29.30 -13.83 -37.14
CA LEU A 250 27.90 -13.91 -36.74
C LEU A 250 27.59 -15.27 -36.09
N GLU A 251 28.08 -16.37 -36.65
CA GLU A 251 27.90 -17.71 -36.08
C GLU A 251 28.54 -17.81 -34.68
N ARG A 252 29.73 -17.24 -34.51
CA ARG A 252 30.39 -17.15 -33.20
C ARG A 252 29.60 -16.30 -32.21
N SER A 253 29.17 -15.10 -32.63
CA SER A 253 28.38 -14.19 -31.77
C SER A 253 27.06 -14.81 -31.32
N VAL A 254 26.39 -15.55 -32.22
CA VAL A 254 25.15 -16.27 -31.91
C VAL A 254 25.41 -17.45 -30.96
N SER A 255 26.50 -18.18 -31.14
CA SER A 255 26.92 -19.27 -30.24
C SER A 255 27.26 -18.76 -28.83
N GLU A 256 27.97 -17.64 -28.74
CA GLU A 256 28.28 -16.98 -27.46
C GLU A 256 26.99 -16.53 -26.75
N LEU A 257 26.05 -15.91 -27.48
CA LEU A 257 24.72 -15.60 -26.93
C LEU A 257 24.01 -16.86 -26.42
N TYR A 258 24.01 -17.96 -27.18
CA TYR A 258 23.38 -19.21 -26.75
C TYR A 258 23.96 -19.75 -25.45
N SER A 259 25.28 -19.74 -25.30
CA SER A 259 25.93 -20.22 -24.08
C SER A 259 25.58 -19.38 -22.85
N VAL A 260 25.47 -18.05 -22.99
CA VAL A 260 25.00 -17.15 -21.92
C VAL A 260 23.56 -17.46 -21.53
N PHE A 261 22.69 -17.72 -22.50
CA PHE A 261 21.29 -18.06 -22.22
C PHE A 261 21.11 -19.44 -21.58
N ASP A 262 21.87 -20.44 -22.03
CA ASP A 262 21.85 -21.77 -21.43
C ASP A 262 22.34 -21.72 -19.97
N PHE A 263 23.39 -20.95 -19.69
CA PHE A 263 23.86 -20.66 -18.32
C PHE A 263 22.76 -20.00 -17.46
N ILE A 264 22.07 -18.98 -17.99
CA ILE A 264 20.97 -18.32 -17.29
C ILE A 264 19.84 -19.31 -16.97
N ILE A 265 19.48 -20.21 -17.91
CA ILE A 265 18.45 -21.23 -17.71
C ILE A 265 18.88 -22.26 -16.65
N GLU A 266 20.15 -22.67 -16.62
CA GLU A 266 20.70 -23.59 -15.62
C GLU A 266 20.70 -22.95 -14.21
N GLU A 267 21.09 -21.69 -14.09
CA GLU A 267 21.03 -20.96 -12.81
C GLU A 267 19.58 -20.85 -12.30
N PHE A 268 18.61 -20.61 -13.20
CA PHE A 268 17.19 -20.64 -12.85
C PHE A 268 16.67 -22.04 -12.45
N GLN A 269 17.33 -23.13 -12.84
CA GLN A 269 16.97 -24.49 -12.41
C GLN A 269 17.52 -24.81 -11.01
N LYS A 270 18.70 -24.28 -10.64
CA LYS A 270 19.31 -24.46 -9.31
C LYS A 270 18.56 -23.72 -8.20
N GLU A 271 17.97 -22.56 -8.50
CA GLU A 271 17.13 -21.84 -7.52
C GLU A 271 15.78 -22.53 -7.22
N GLY A 272 15.30 -23.40 -8.12
CA GLY A 272 14.06 -24.17 -7.94
C GLY A 272 14.20 -25.46 -7.14
N SER A 273 15.41 -26.01 -7.05
CA SER A 273 15.72 -27.31 -6.42
C SER A 273 16.34 -27.20 -5.02
N SER A 274 16.64 -25.98 -4.55
CA SER A 274 17.10 -25.73 -3.18
C SER A 274 15.93 -25.47 -2.23
N LYS A 275 15.11 -26.51 -1.98
CA LYS A 275 14.24 -26.70 -0.79
C LYS A 275 13.44 -28.01 -0.92
N GLU A 276 14.08 -29.11 -0.58
CA GLU A 276 13.45 -30.14 0.26
C GLU A 276 13.75 -29.81 1.73
#